data_AF-A0A382E4T4-F1
#
_entry.id   AF-A0A382E4T4-F1
#
_cell.length_a   1.000
_cell.length_b   1.000
_cell.length_c   1.000
_cell.angle_alpha   90.00
_cell.angle_beta   90.00
_cell.angle_gamma   90.00
#
_symmetry.space_group_name_H-M   'P 1'
#
loop_
_entity.id
_entity.type
_entity.pdbx_description
1 polymer ?
#
loop_
_entity_poly.entity_id
_entity_poly.type
_entity_poly.pdbx_seq_one_letter_code
_entity_poly.pdbx_strand_id
1 'polypeptide(L)'
;MLRTLLGCTTALIVFLNFGPATTLSVAVQTAGATQVNKADIDATVDAAPEGRVSDQQIRMVDAGGHNVGIGVVHRPATNSGSGIVHDKQTEVY
;
A
#
# COMPACT_ATOMS: atom_id res chain seq x y z
N MET A 1 -31.67 34.87 68.90
CA MET A 1 -32.35 33.62 68.50
C MET A 1 -31.91 33.29 67.09
N LEU A 2 -31.53 32.04 66.88
CA LEU A 2 -30.72 31.51 65.79
C LEU A 2 -31.61 31.02 64.63
N ARG A 3 -31.10 31.09 63.39
CA ARG A 3 -31.55 30.44 62.13
C ARG A 3 -32.75 31.14 61.43
N THR A 4 -32.83 31.35 60.11
CA THR A 4 -32.36 30.51 58.99
C THR A 4 -32.40 31.30 57.66
N LEU A 5 -31.40 31.03 56.80
CA LEU A 5 -31.37 31.15 55.33
C LEU A 5 -31.40 32.53 54.65
N LEU A 6 -30.20 33.09 54.50
CA LEU A 6 -29.81 33.97 53.41
C LEU A 6 -29.27 33.13 52.23
N GLY A 7 -29.69 33.47 51.02
CA GLY A 7 -28.87 33.37 49.82
C GLY A 7 -29.01 32.09 48.98
N CYS A 8 -29.30 32.25 47.69
CA CYS A 8 -28.24 32.21 46.67
C CYS A 8 -28.84 32.49 45.28
N THR A 9 -29.23 33.74 45.04
CA THR A 9 -29.39 34.24 43.67
C THR A 9 -28.01 34.68 43.19
N THR A 10 -27.18 33.71 42.82
CA THR A 10 -25.93 34.01 42.12
C THR A 10 -25.79 32.99 41.00
N ALA A 11 -26.06 33.46 39.79
CA ALA A 11 -25.77 32.78 38.55
C ALA A 11 -24.28 32.42 38.55
N LEU A 12 -23.95 31.17 38.93
CA LEU A 12 -22.63 30.63 38.70
C LEU A 12 -22.63 30.10 37.27
N ILE A 13 -22.13 30.94 36.37
CA ILE A 13 -21.63 30.55 35.06
C ILE A 13 -20.66 29.38 35.29
N VAL A 14 -21.13 28.15 35.09
CA VAL A 14 -20.24 27.00 34.98
C VAL A 14 -19.51 27.18 33.65
N PHE A 15 -18.26 27.63 33.76
CA PHE A 15 -17.33 27.68 32.66
C PHE A 15 -17.30 26.32 31.97
N LEU A 16 -17.76 26.34 30.71
CA LEU A 16 -17.47 25.35 29.69
C LEU A 16 -15.97 25.03 29.71
N ASN A 17 -15.60 23.92 30.33
CA ASN A 17 -14.30 23.31 30.12
C ASN A 17 -14.35 22.57 28.78
N PHE A 18 -14.32 23.33 27.67
CA PHE A 18 -13.83 22.80 26.41
C PHE A 18 -12.31 22.60 26.57
N GLY A 19 -11.92 21.51 27.22
CA GLY A 19 -10.57 21.00 27.06
C GLY A 19 -10.32 20.75 25.56
N PRO A 20 -9.08 20.91 25.07
CA PRO A 20 -8.78 20.63 23.67
C PRO A 20 -9.26 19.21 23.34
N ALA A 21 -10.16 19.11 22.36
CA ALA A 21 -10.61 17.83 21.84
C ALA A 21 -9.37 17.12 21.29
N THR A 22 -8.88 16.11 22.01
CA THR A 22 -7.81 15.25 21.51
C THR A 22 -8.40 14.44 20.37
N THR A 23 -8.22 14.91 19.14
CA THR A 23 -8.54 14.15 17.95
C THR A 23 -7.59 12.95 17.89
N LEU A 24 -8.11 11.76 18.17
CA LEU A 24 -7.41 10.52 17.87
C LEU A 24 -7.33 10.41 16.34
N SER A 25 -6.21 10.84 15.78
CA SER A 25 -5.89 10.56 14.38
C SER A 25 -5.52 9.09 14.30
N VAL A 26 -6.44 8.26 13.83
CA VAL A 26 -6.06 6.92 13.34
C VAL A 26 -5.16 7.17 12.13
N ALA A 27 -3.87 6.87 12.28
CA ALA A 27 -2.98 6.83 11.14
C ALA A 27 -3.52 5.75 10.19
N VAL A 28 -4.15 6.17 9.10
CA VAL A 28 -4.37 5.26 7.97
C VAL A 28 -2.97 4.90 7.51
N GLN A 29 -2.54 3.68 7.80
CA GLN A 29 -1.38 3.10 7.15
C GLN A 29 -1.73 3.07 5.66
N THR A 30 -1.25 4.06 4.91
CA THR A 30 -1.29 3.97 3.45
C THR A 30 -0.49 2.74 3.10
N ALA A 31 -1.16 1.69 2.63
CA ALA A 31 -0.48 0.52 2.10
C ALA A 31 0.45 1.04 0.99
N GLY A 32 1.76 0.79 1.13
CA GLY A 32 2.72 1.20 0.13
C GLY A 32 2.38 0.54 -1.20
N ALA A 33 2.32 1.31 -2.28
CA ALA A 33 2.16 0.76 -3.61
C ALA A 33 3.52 0.33 -4.16
N THR A 34 3.55 -0.84 -4.78
CA THR A 34 4.71 -1.23 -5.59
C THR A 34 4.57 -0.63 -6.97
N GLN A 35 5.57 0.14 -7.39
CA GLN A 35 5.58 0.81 -8.68
C GLN A 35 6.58 0.13 -9.62
N VAL A 36 6.15 -0.04 -10.87
CA VAL A 36 7.00 -0.42 -12.01
C VAL A 36 6.88 0.71 -13.02
N ASN A 37 7.98 1.41 -13.27
CA ASN A 37 8.01 2.53 -14.20
C ASN A 37 8.58 2.12 -15.56
N LYS A 38 8.50 3.02 -16.55
CA LYS A 38 9.02 2.76 -17.91
C LYS A 38 10.50 2.34 -17.92
N ALA A 39 11.33 2.95 -17.09
CA ALA A 39 12.76 2.62 -17.05
C ALA A 39 12.99 1.20 -16.52
N ASP A 40 12.20 0.73 -15.57
CA ASP A 40 12.27 -0.66 -15.07
C ASP A 40 11.93 -1.67 -16.18
N ILE A 41 10.93 -1.33 -17.01
CA ILE A 41 10.49 -2.15 -18.15
C ILE A 41 11.59 -2.15 -19.22
N ASP A 42 12.05 -0.98 -19.64
CA ASP A 42 13.06 -0.84 -20.70
C ASP A 42 14.36 -1.55 -20.31
N ALA A 43 14.84 -1.37 -19.07
CA ALA A 43 16.03 -2.06 -18.58
C ALA A 43 15.89 -3.59 -18.58
N THR A 44 14.70 -4.10 -18.27
CA THR A 44 14.43 -5.54 -18.28
C THR A 44 14.37 -6.11 -19.70
N VAL A 45 13.79 -5.35 -20.64
CA VAL A 45 13.76 -5.71 -22.06
C VAL A 45 15.17 -5.68 -22.66
N ASP A 46 15.95 -4.64 -22.37
CA ASP A 46 17.31 -4.49 -22.89
C ASP A 46 18.27 -5.57 -22.37
N ALA A 47 18.02 -6.08 -21.16
CA ALA A 47 18.78 -7.19 -20.58
C ALA A 47 18.33 -8.57 -21.09
N ALA A 48 17.22 -8.65 -21.83
CA ALA A 48 16.69 -9.93 -22.29
C ALA A 48 17.62 -10.57 -23.34
N PRO A 49 17.88 -11.89 -23.24
CA PRO A 49 18.74 -12.56 -24.20
C PRO A 49 18.11 -12.58 -25.60
N GLU A 50 18.85 -12.07 -26.58
CA GLU A 50 18.39 -11.99 -27.97
C GLU A 50 18.10 -13.38 -28.57
N GLY A 51 17.13 -13.42 -29.49
CA GLY A 51 16.87 -14.58 -30.34
C GLY A 51 16.26 -15.81 -29.67
N ARG A 52 15.87 -15.73 -28.38
CA ARG A 52 15.19 -16.82 -27.66
C ARG A 52 13.99 -16.34 -26.84
N VAL A 53 13.11 -17.27 -26.50
CA VAL A 53 12.04 -17.03 -25.52
C VAL A 53 12.69 -16.71 -24.16
N SER A 54 12.24 -15.64 -23.52
CA SER A 54 12.66 -15.26 -22.18
C SER A 54 11.49 -14.76 -21.34
N ASP A 55 11.51 -15.12 -20.07
CA ASP A 55 10.66 -14.57 -19.02
C ASP A 55 11.57 -13.92 -17.99
N GLN A 56 11.47 -12.60 -17.88
CA GLN A 56 12.33 -11.79 -17.01
C GLN A 56 11.45 -11.08 -15.98
N GLN A 57 11.73 -11.34 -14.71
CA GLN A 57 11.01 -10.71 -13.63
C GLN A 57 11.52 -9.28 -13.40
N ILE A 58 10.61 -8.32 -13.43
CA ILE A 58 10.89 -6.91 -13.12
C ILE A 58 10.85 -6.70 -11.61
N ARG A 59 9.82 -7.26 -10.95
CA ARG A 59 9.59 -7.09 -9.50
C ARG A 59 8.83 -8.29 -8.95
N MET A 60 9.13 -8.65 -7.71
CA MET A 60 8.33 -9.58 -6.90
C MET A 60 8.06 -8.94 -5.55
N VAL A 61 6.85 -9.12 -5.03
CA VAL A 61 6.42 -8.59 -3.74
C VAL A 61 5.75 -9.67 -2.91
N ASP A 62 5.96 -9.58 -1.60
CA ASP A 62 5.18 -10.34 -0.63
C ASP A 62 3.82 -9.64 -0.41
N ALA A 63 2.75 -10.35 -0.76
CA ALA A 63 1.36 -9.94 -0.61
C ALA A 63 0.67 -10.73 0.51
N GLY A 64 1.31 -10.82 1.68
CA GLY A 64 0.75 -11.49 2.85
C GLY A 64 0.94 -13.01 2.84
N GLY A 65 2.14 -13.47 2.48
CA GLY A 65 2.49 -14.88 2.34
C GLY A 65 2.31 -15.43 0.91
N HIS A 66 1.94 -14.56 -0.02
CA HIS A 66 1.81 -14.86 -1.44
C HIS A 66 2.78 -14.01 -2.24
N ASN A 67 3.58 -14.64 -3.10
CA ASN A 67 4.51 -13.90 -3.97
C ASN A 67 3.77 -13.47 -5.25
N VAL A 68 3.65 -12.15 -5.44
CA VAL A 68 3.09 -11.56 -6.65
C VAL A 68 4.25 -10.99 -7.48
N GLY A 69 4.36 -11.44 -8.72
CA GLY A 69 5.41 -11.04 -9.66
C GLY A 69 4.86 -10.22 -10.82
N ILE A 70 5.66 -9.25 -11.28
CA ILE A 70 5.50 -8.57 -12.56
C ILE A 70 6.72 -8.91 -13.39
N GLY A 71 6.51 -9.42 -14.60
CA GLY A 71 7.57 -9.80 -15.54
C GLY A 71 7.26 -9.40 -16.97
N VAL A 72 8.27 -9.50 -17.83
CA VAL A 72 8.13 -9.34 -19.29
C VAL A 72 8.45 -10.67 -19.94
N VAL A 73 7.54 -11.11 -20.80
CA VAL A 73 7.75 -12.28 -21.64
C VAL A 73 8.06 -11.83 -23.06
N HIS A 74 9.27 -12.17 -23.53
CA HIS A 74 9.67 -11.97 -24.91
C HIS A 74 9.62 -13.32 -25.65
N ARG A 75 8.93 -13.34 -26.78
CA ARG A 75 8.88 -14.49 -27.70
C ARG A 75 9.26 -14.01 -29.10
N PRO A 76 10.47 -14.30 -29.59
CA PRO A 76 10.87 -13.89 -30.92
C PRO A 76 10.06 -14.65 -31.98
N ALA A 77 9.75 -14.00 -33.09
CA ALA A 77 8.97 -14.60 -34.19
C ALA A 77 9.63 -15.86 -34.79
N THR A 78 10.94 -15.99 -34.65
CA THR A 78 11.74 -17.11 -35.15
C THR A 78 11.74 -18.32 -34.22
N ASN A 79 11.24 -18.19 -32.99
CA ASN A 79 11.20 -19.26 -32.00
C ASN A 79 10.00 -19.09 -31.06
N SER A 80 8.88 -19.71 -31.44
CA SER A 80 7.64 -19.76 -30.67
C SER A 80 7.68 -20.78 -29.52
N GLY A 81 8.87 -21.25 -29.12
CA GLY A 81 9.09 -22.39 -28.24
C GLY A 81 8.30 -22.39 -26.92
N SER A 82 8.15 -23.63 -26.40
CA SER A 82 7.34 -24.14 -25.29
C SER A 82 6.97 -23.19 -24.15
N GLY A 83 5.79 -23.46 -23.57
CA GLY A 83 5.27 -22.80 -22.38
C GLY A 83 6.26 -22.81 -21.21
N ILE A 84 6.22 -21.73 -20.43
CA ILE A 84 7.03 -21.51 -19.24
C ILE A 84 6.21 -22.00 -18.05
N VAL A 85 6.84 -22.76 -17.15
CA VAL A 85 6.19 -23.31 -15.95
C VAL A 85 6.69 -22.53 -14.74
N HIS A 86 5.77 -22.00 -13.94
CA HIS A 86 6.08 -21.30 -12.70
C HIS A 86 5.73 -22.16 -11.49
N ASP A 87 6.57 -22.11 -10.44
CA ASP A 87 6.29 -22.68 -9.12
C ASP A 87 6.17 -21.52 -8.11
N LYS A 88 5.08 -21.51 -7.33
CA LYS A 88 4.84 -20.54 -6.25
C LYS A 88 4.83 -19.06 -6.67
N GLN A 89 4.39 -18.77 -7.89
CA GLN A 89 4.30 -17.42 -8.44
C GLN A 89 2.90 -17.14 -9.01
N THR A 90 2.32 -15.99 -8.63
CA THR A 90 1.15 -15.42 -9.29
C THR A 90 1.60 -14.24 -10.15
N GLU A 91 1.14 -14.18 -11.39
CA GLU A 91 1.62 -13.24 -12.40
C GLU A 91 0.49 -12.38 -12.95
N VAL A 92 0.86 -11.16 -13.33
CA VAL A 92 0.04 -10.28 -14.15
C VAL A 92 0.67 -10.23 -15.54
N TYR A 93 -0.10 -10.63 -16.56
CA TYR A 93 0.27 -10.57 -17.98
C TYR A 93 -0.30 -9.32 -18.64
#